data_AF-A0A9P4UZI7-F1
#
_entry.id   AF-A0A9P4UZI7-F1
#
_cell.length_a   1.000
_cell.length_b   1.000
_cell.length_c   1.000
_cell.angle_alpha   90.00
_cell.angle_beta   90.00
_cell.angle_gamma   90.00
#
_symmetry.space_group_name_H-M   'P 1'
#
loop_
_entity.id
_entity.type
_entity.pdbx_description
1 polymer ?
#
loop_
_entity_poly.entity_id
_entity_poly.type
_entity_poly.pdbx_seq_one_letter_code
_entity_poly.pdbx_strand_id
1 'polypeptide(L)'
;MPIHFSSFMLSFFTILLCSLHCASALSLDRSQQPLLSTTQRVPNHAAAVLLDIVEAEAENERYVELPLRERVLSGAPSATRMWISQCAVLTWEAGAQLPRLPKYVRIVGLLDTQRQSSSLDQLSRTICRVYPAFSREEQATFRSMGEPDLSWPWFTVEDGAVLFQETSSRWFLAGREIESYECR
;
A
#
# COMPACT_ATOMS: atom_id res chain seq x y z
N MET A 1 -35.72 -17.58 44.13
CA MET A 1 -34.94 -17.76 42.89
C MET A 1 -33.69 -16.88 42.93
N PRO A 2 -32.51 -17.39 43.35
CA PRO A 2 -31.24 -16.66 43.29
C PRO A 2 -30.19 -17.49 42.53
N ILE A 3 -30.22 -17.51 41.20
CA ILE A 3 -29.26 -18.31 40.39
C ILE A 3 -28.41 -17.41 39.46
N HIS A 4 -28.76 -16.13 39.28
CA HIS A 4 -28.06 -15.26 38.33
C HIS A 4 -26.79 -14.58 38.86
N PHE A 5 -26.52 -14.59 40.17
CA PHE A 5 -25.36 -13.89 40.73
C PHE A 5 -24.03 -14.66 40.58
N SER A 6 -24.08 -15.98 40.43
CA SER A 6 -22.89 -16.83 40.38
C SER A 6 -22.13 -16.72 39.05
N SER A 7 -22.85 -16.58 37.93
CA SER A 7 -22.23 -16.56 36.60
C SER A 7 -21.47 -15.26 36.32
N PHE A 8 -21.86 -14.15 36.94
CA PHE A 8 -21.20 -12.86 36.73
C PHE A 8 -19.83 -12.78 37.42
N MET A 9 -19.70 -13.39 38.60
CA MET A 9 -18.44 -13.40 39.35
C MET A 9 -17.38 -14.27 38.66
N LEU A 10 -17.75 -15.42 38.09
CA LEU A 10 -16.82 -16.29 37.38
C LEU A 10 -16.19 -15.62 36.14
N SER A 11 -16.94 -14.76 35.44
CA SER A 11 -16.42 -14.04 34.25
C SER A 11 -15.41 -12.95 34.60
N PHE A 12 -15.51 -12.31 35.77
CA PHE A 12 -14.54 -11.29 36.18
C PHE A 12 -13.21 -11.92 36.60
N PHE A 13 -13.24 -13.08 37.25
CA PHE A 13 -12.03 -13.79 37.66
C PHE A 13 -11.21 -14.31 36.47
N THR A 14 -11.85 -14.76 35.38
CA THR A 14 -11.13 -15.22 34.18
C THR A 14 -10.43 -14.07 33.45
N ILE A 15 -11.04 -12.89 33.38
CA ILE A 15 -10.43 -11.68 32.78
C ILE A 15 -9.21 -11.24 33.62
N LEU A 16 -9.33 -11.24 34.95
CA LEU A 16 -8.23 -10.83 35.84
C LEU A 16 -7.02 -11.78 35.74
N LEU A 17 -7.26 -13.10 35.72
CA LEU A 17 -6.20 -14.11 35.59
C LEU A 17 -5.49 -14.05 34.23
N CYS A 18 -6.20 -13.68 33.17
CA CYS A 18 -5.63 -13.51 31.84
C CYS A 18 -4.69 -12.30 31.78
N SER A 19 -5.06 -11.18 32.42
CA SER A 19 -4.22 -9.97 32.49
C SER A 19 -2.92 -10.18 33.27
N LEU A 20 -2.93 -11.03 34.31
CA LEU A 20 -1.74 -11.32 35.11
C LEU A 20 -0.70 -12.19 34.37
N HIS A 21 -1.14 -13.05 33.45
CA HIS A 21 -0.22 -13.89 32.65
C HIS A 21 0.52 -13.11 31.55
N CYS A 22 -0.03 -11.99 31.08
CA CYS A 22 0.66 -11.16 30.09
C CYS A 22 1.80 -10.33 30.71
N ALA A 23 1.77 -10.03 32.01
CA ALA A 23 2.80 -9.22 32.67
C ALA A 23 4.15 -9.94 32.81
N SER A 24 4.15 -11.28 32.84
CA SER A 24 5.36 -12.10 33.06
C SER A 24 6.22 -12.28 31.81
N ALA A 25 5.73 -11.92 30.62
CA ALA A 25 6.45 -12.09 29.37
C ALA A 25 7.43 -10.94 29.05
N LEU A 26 7.46 -9.87 29.87
CA LEU A 26 8.40 -8.77 29.73
C LEU A 26 9.69 -9.05 30.54
N SER A 27 10.35 -10.17 30.25
CA SER A 27 11.73 -10.37 30.71
C SER A 27 12.66 -9.55 29.81
N LEU A 28 12.85 -8.29 30.19
CA LEU A 28 13.72 -7.33 29.52
C LEU A 28 15.19 -7.66 29.83
N ASP A 29 15.73 -8.74 29.25
CA ASP A 29 17.17 -8.98 29.25
C ASP A 29 17.81 -8.04 28.22
N ARG A 30 18.13 -6.84 28.72
CA ARG A 30 18.80 -5.76 27.99
C ARG A 30 20.31 -5.94 28.13
N SER A 31 20.84 -7.09 27.72
CA SER A 31 22.25 -7.24 27.39
C SER A 31 22.49 -6.60 26.03
N GLN A 32 22.71 -5.28 26.03
CA GLN A 32 23.14 -4.54 24.84
C GLN A 32 24.51 -5.07 24.37
N GLN A 33 24.51 -5.94 23.37
CA GLN A 33 25.71 -6.19 22.58
C GLN A 33 26.08 -4.91 21.81
N PRO A 34 27.35 -4.50 21.81
CA PRO A 34 27.80 -3.40 20.97
C PRO A 34 27.66 -3.82 19.52
N LEU A 35 26.70 -3.22 18.81
CA LEU A 35 26.64 -3.27 17.35
C LEU A 35 27.88 -2.56 16.82
N LEU A 36 28.93 -3.34 16.52
CA LEU A 36 29.96 -2.92 15.58
C LEU A 36 29.25 -2.56 14.29
N SER A 37 29.00 -1.26 14.14
CA SER A 37 28.42 -0.64 12.97
C SER A 37 29.48 -0.68 11.88
N THR A 38 29.67 -1.85 11.26
CA THR A 38 30.34 -1.93 9.97
C THR A 38 29.40 -1.27 8.98
N THR A 39 29.54 0.06 8.87
CA THR A 39 28.90 0.92 7.88
C THR A 39 29.48 0.60 6.51
N GLN A 40 29.24 -0.61 6.03
CA GLN A 40 29.27 -0.86 4.60
C GLN A 40 27.85 -0.55 4.12
N ARG A 41 27.62 0.74 3.81
CA ARG A 41 26.43 1.21 3.08
C ARG A 41 26.42 0.48 1.74
N VAL A 42 25.86 -0.72 1.72
CA VAL A 42 25.31 -1.26 0.49
C VAL A 42 24.28 -0.22 0.03
N PRO A 43 24.40 0.33 -1.19
CA PRO A 43 23.43 1.28 -1.69
C PRO A 43 22.05 0.66 -1.62
N ASN A 44 21.24 1.15 -0.67
CA ASN A 44 19.89 0.64 -0.51
C ASN A 44 19.04 1.32 -1.58
N HIS A 45 19.04 0.71 -2.77
CA HIS A 45 18.26 1.19 -3.90
C HIS A 45 16.82 0.73 -3.69
N ALA A 46 15.92 1.70 -3.55
CA ALA A 46 14.50 1.44 -3.64
C ALA A 46 14.18 0.64 -4.91
N ALA A 47 13.38 -0.40 -4.75
CA ALA A 47 12.96 -1.30 -5.81
C ALA A 47 11.46 -1.20 -6.08
N ALA A 48 10.66 -0.91 -5.04
CA ALA A 48 9.21 -0.86 -5.16
C ALA A 48 8.57 0.20 -4.24
N VAL A 49 7.37 0.64 -4.62
CA VAL A 49 6.51 1.53 -3.86
C VAL A 49 5.37 0.73 -3.25
N LEU A 50 5.03 1.01 -2.00
CA LEU A 50 3.81 0.51 -1.38
C LEU A 50 2.71 1.56 -1.54
N LEU A 51 1.63 1.18 -2.21
CA LEU A 51 0.44 2.00 -2.36
C LEU A 51 -0.70 1.46 -1.51
N ASP A 52 -1.39 2.35 -0.83
CA ASP A 52 -2.70 2.13 -0.25
C ASP A 52 -3.77 2.53 -1.27
N ILE A 53 -4.66 1.60 -1.60
CA ILE A 53 -5.71 1.76 -2.60
C ILE A 53 -7.04 1.29 -2.03
N VAL A 54 -8.08 2.11 -2.23
CA VAL A 54 -9.48 1.73 -1.98
C VAL A 54 -10.23 1.71 -3.30
N GLU A 55 -10.94 0.63 -3.59
CA GLU A 55 -11.74 0.50 -4.81
C GLU A 55 -13.03 1.33 -4.72
N ALA A 56 -13.61 1.68 -5.86
CA ALA A 56 -14.87 2.42 -5.96
C ALA A 56 -16.01 1.77 -5.17
N GLU A 57 -16.14 0.45 -5.29
CA GLU A 57 -17.26 -0.34 -4.80
C GLU A 57 -16.89 -1.19 -3.57
N ALA A 58 -15.62 -1.19 -3.16
CA ALA A 58 -15.15 -1.93 -1.99
C ALA A 58 -14.81 -0.98 -0.85
N GLU A 59 -15.25 -1.32 0.36
CA GLU A 59 -14.85 -0.60 1.57
C GLU A 59 -13.48 -1.03 2.10
N ASN A 60 -12.87 -2.05 1.48
CA ASN A 60 -11.62 -2.62 1.96
C ASN A 60 -10.42 -1.85 1.40
N GLU A 61 -9.62 -1.32 2.31
CA GLU A 61 -8.26 -0.85 2.03
C GLU A 61 -7.39 -2.03 1.60
N ARG A 62 -6.61 -1.83 0.53
CA ARG A 62 -5.64 -2.81 0.05
C ARG A 62 -4.29 -2.15 -0.15
N TYR A 63 -3.24 -2.89 0.20
CA TYR A 63 -1.86 -2.50 -0.01
C TYR A 63 -1.28 -3.25 -1.19
N VAL A 64 -0.73 -2.52 -2.16
CA VAL A 64 -0.13 -3.11 -3.37
C VAL A 64 1.31 -2.64 -3.53
N GLU A 65 2.18 -3.57 -3.93
CA GLU A 65 3.58 -3.30 -4.25
C GLU A 65 3.71 -3.02 -5.75
N LEU A 66 4.22 -1.84 -6.11
CA LEU A 66 4.54 -1.48 -7.49
C LEU A 66 6.04 -1.38 -7.71
N PRO A 67 6.63 -2.11 -8.67
CA PRO A 67 8.01 -1.93 -9.06
C PRO A 67 8.26 -0.48 -9.54
N LEU A 68 9.38 0.08 -9.14
CA LEU A 68 9.82 1.37 -9.64
C LEU A 68 10.27 1.27 -11.10
N ARG A 69 10.00 2.31 -11.87
CA ARG A 69 10.39 2.50 -13.28
C ARG A 69 9.80 1.46 -14.23
N GLU A 70 8.74 0.80 -13.80
CA GLU A 70 7.98 -0.15 -14.61
C GLU A 70 6.51 0.26 -14.63
N ARG A 71 5.88 0.10 -15.80
CA ARG A 71 4.46 0.36 -16.00
C ARG A 71 3.69 -0.94 -15.75
N VAL A 72 2.83 -0.97 -14.74
CA VAL A 72 2.06 -2.16 -14.37
C VAL A 72 0.61 -2.00 -14.81
N LEU A 73 0.11 -2.96 -15.57
CA LEU A 73 -1.27 -2.95 -16.09
C LEU A 73 -2.29 -3.23 -14.97
N SER A 74 -3.38 -2.48 -14.95
CA SER A 74 -4.53 -2.76 -14.10
C SER A 74 -5.22 -4.04 -14.55
N GLY A 75 -5.73 -4.82 -13.60
CA GLY A 75 -6.36 -6.08 -13.94
C GLY A 75 -5.37 -7.18 -14.38
N ALA A 76 -4.08 -6.91 -14.49
CA ALA A 76 -3.10 -7.99 -14.63
C ALA A 76 -2.76 -8.52 -13.23
N PRO A 77 -2.62 -9.84 -13.05
CA PRO A 77 -1.92 -10.35 -11.87
C PRO A 77 -0.53 -9.73 -11.91
N SER A 78 -0.12 -9.03 -10.85
CA SER A 78 1.22 -8.46 -10.81
C SER A 78 2.18 -9.62 -10.98
N ALA A 79 3.07 -9.55 -11.97
CA ALA A 79 4.07 -10.59 -12.25
C ALA A 79 5.18 -10.56 -11.18
N THR A 80 4.79 -10.50 -9.91
CA THR A 80 5.68 -10.61 -8.79
C THR A 80 5.97 -12.10 -8.62
N ARG A 81 7.24 -12.47 -8.76
CA ARG A 81 7.72 -13.84 -8.50
C ARG A 81 7.03 -14.38 -7.25
N MET A 82 6.33 -15.50 -7.40
CA MET A 82 5.65 -16.19 -6.31
C MET A 82 6.67 -16.56 -5.24
N TRP A 83 6.69 -15.83 -4.13
CA TRP A 83 7.47 -16.18 -2.95
C TRP A 83 6.48 -16.37 -1.80
N ILE A 84 6.37 -17.61 -1.34
CA ILE A 84 5.54 -17.99 -0.19
C ILE A 84 6.23 -17.42 1.07
N SER A 85 5.70 -16.31 1.61
CA SER A 85 6.14 -15.78 2.91
C SER A 85 5.24 -16.34 4.01
N GLN A 86 5.84 -16.93 5.05
CA GLN A 86 5.15 -17.69 6.11
C GLN A 86 4.82 -16.88 7.39
N CYS A 87 4.88 -15.55 7.36
CA CYS A 87 4.54 -14.72 8.54
C CYS A 87 3.34 -13.80 8.25
N ALA A 88 2.19 -14.03 8.89
CA ALA A 88 1.11 -13.04 9.02
C ALA A 88 1.54 -11.98 10.08
N VAL A 89 1.23 -10.68 10.01
CA VAL A 89 -0.09 -10.04 9.94
C VAL A 89 0.03 -8.69 9.21
N LEU A 90 -0.22 -8.73 7.91
CA LEU A 90 -0.78 -7.73 7.00
C LEU A 90 -0.94 -8.56 5.73
N THR A 91 -2.15 -8.82 5.25
CA THR A 91 -2.35 -9.61 4.03
C THR A 91 -1.99 -8.74 2.83
N TRP A 92 -0.70 -8.57 2.59
CA TRP A 92 -0.17 -8.07 1.33
C TRP A 92 -0.26 -9.22 0.33
N GLU A 93 -1.21 -9.14 -0.60
CA GLU A 93 -1.30 -10.12 -1.68
C GLU A 93 -0.17 -9.85 -2.66
N ALA A 94 0.93 -10.60 -2.55
CA ALA A 94 1.92 -10.68 -3.61
C ALA A 94 1.23 -11.25 -4.87
N GLY A 95 1.00 -10.42 -5.88
CA GLY A 95 0.13 -10.78 -7.01
C GLY A 95 -1.23 -10.08 -7.03
N ALA A 96 -1.50 -9.17 -6.09
CA ALA A 96 -2.75 -8.40 -6.04
C ALA A 96 -3.03 -7.75 -7.39
N GLN A 97 -4.20 -8.08 -7.94
CA GLN A 97 -4.66 -7.46 -9.16
C GLN A 97 -4.92 -5.97 -8.88
N LEU A 98 -4.20 -5.10 -9.57
CA LEU A 98 -4.41 -3.66 -9.43
C LEU A 98 -5.82 -3.30 -9.87
N PRO A 99 -6.57 -2.53 -9.06
CA PRO A 99 -7.94 -2.22 -9.38
C PRO A 99 -8.02 -1.31 -10.58
N ARG A 100 -9.05 -1.53 -11.40
CA ARG A 100 -9.33 -0.70 -12.57
C ARG A 100 -10.07 0.58 -12.21
N LEU A 101 -10.82 0.58 -11.11
CA LEU A 101 -11.63 1.71 -10.67
C LEU A 101 -11.34 2.03 -9.19
N PRO A 102 -10.16 2.55 -8.85
CA PRO A 102 -9.92 3.02 -7.49
C PRO A 102 -10.73 4.28 -7.17
N LYS A 103 -11.19 4.39 -5.93
CA LYS A 103 -11.72 5.62 -5.33
C LYS A 103 -10.58 6.59 -5.03
N TYR A 104 -9.52 6.08 -4.41
CA TYR A 104 -8.31 6.84 -4.14
C TYR A 104 -7.05 5.97 -4.15
N VAL A 105 -5.89 6.63 -4.25
CA VAL A 105 -4.57 6.03 -4.04
C VAL A 105 -3.71 6.92 -3.14
N ARG A 106 -2.85 6.31 -2.32
CA ARG A 106 -1.89 7.02 -1.46
C ARG A 106 -0.56 6.26 -1.43
N ILE A 107 0.54 6.98 -1.55
CA ILE A 107 1.88 6.41 -1.32
C ILE A 107 2.09 6.27 0.18
N VAL A 108 2.34 5.05 0.66
CA VAL A 108 2.50 4.78 2.11
C VAL A 108 3.90 4.27 2.47
N GLY A 109 4.71 3.88 1.49
CA GLY A 109 6.06 3.41 1.78
C GLY A 109 6.87 3.11 0.53
N LEU A 110 8.15 2.81 0.78
CA LEU A 110 9.12 2.43 -0.23
C LEU A 110 9.88 1.21 0.27
N LEU A 111 10.09 0.25 -0.61
CA LEU A 111 10.76 -1.01 -0.33
C LEU A 111 12.03 -1.12 -1.15
N ASP A 112 13.10 -1.59 -0.54
CA ASP A 112 14.35 -1.94 -1.24
C ASP A 112 14.28 -3.33 -1.90
N THR A 113 15.39 -3.77 -2.50
CA THR A 113 15.50 -5.10 -3.13
C THR A 113 15.38 -6.27 -2.15
N GLN A 114 15.57 -6.02 -0.85
CA GLN A 114 15.40 -6.98 0.25
C GLN A 114 14.00 -6.88 0.88
N ARG A 115 13.10 -6.06 0.30
CA ARG A 115 11.75 -5.74 0.83
C ARG A 115 11.77 -5.14 2.24
N GLN A 116 12.85 -4.45 2.60
CA GLN A 116 12.89 -3.66 3.82
C GLN A 116 12.45 -2.23 3.52
N SER A 117 11.95 -1.54 4.53
CA SER A 117 11.57 -0.15 4.39
C SER A 117 12.79 0.70 4.03
N SER A 118 12.64 1.52 2.99
CA SER A 118 13.66 2.49 2.61
C SER A 118 13.55 3.78 3.45
N SER A 119 14.55 4.64 3.32
CA SER A 119 14.62 5.92 4.01
C SER A 119 13.53 6.90 3.55
N LEU A 120 13.07 7.75 4.47
CA LEU A 120 12.08 8.79 4.19
C LEU A 120 12.50 9.79 3.10
N ASP A 121 13.81 10.10 2.99
CA ASP A 121 14.33 10.99 1.93
C ASP A 121 14.20 10.39 0.52
N GLN A 122 14.24 9.06 0.40
CA GLN A 122 13.94 8.41 -0.87
C GLN A 122 12.44 8.43 -1.15
N LEU A 123 11.60 8.17 -0.13
CA LEU A 123 10.15 8.20 -0.26
C LEU A 123 9.63 9.57 -0.72
N SER A 124 10.19 10.67 -0.23
CA SER A 124 9.79 12.04 -0.62
C SER A 124 10.13 12.39 -2.06
N ARG A 125 11.04 11.64 -2.70
CA ARG A 125 11.40 11.80 -4.12
C ARG A 125 10.60 10.88 -5.04
N THR A 126 9.88 9.92 -4.47
CA THR A 126 9.05 8.98 -5.22
C THR A 126 7.84 9.69 -5.79
N ILE A 127 7.63 9.50 -7.09
CA ILE A 127 6.47 10.03 -7.79
C ILE A 127 5.73 8.89 -8.48
N CYS A 128 4.41 8.92 -8.44
CA CYS A 128 3.56 7.94 -9.10
C CYS A 128 2.56 8.64 -10.03
N ARG A 129 2.07 7.89 -11.02
CA ARG A 129 1.09 8.36 -11.98
C ARG A 129 0.22 7.20 -12.45
N VAL A 130 -1.03 7.54 -12.76
CA VAL A 130 -1.99 6.61 -13.37
C VAL A 130 -2.22 6.97 -14.83
N TYR A 131 -2.52 5.97 -15.63
CA TYR A 131 -2.91 6.13 -17.03
C TYR A 131 -4.33 5.59 -17.19
N PRO A 132 -5.31 6.41 -17.58
CA PRO A 132 -6.66 5.93 -17.82
C PRO A 132 -6.75 5.13 -19.11
N ALA A 133 -7.69 4.21 -19.15
CA ALA A 133 -8.10 3.53 -20.35
C ALA A 133 -8.96 4.48 -21.21
N PHE A 134 -8.57 4.61 -22.47
CA PHE A 134 -9.31 5.39 -23.47
C PHE A 134 -9.95 4.49 -24.51
N SER A 135 -11.16 4.85 -24.95
CA SER A 135 -11.80 4.16 -26.07
C SER A 135 -11.01 4.34 -27.37
N ARG A 136 -11.24 3.50 -28.37
CA ARG A 136 -10.54 3.62 -29.67
C ARG A 136 -10.85 4.95 -30.36
N GLU A 137 -12.08 5.43 -30.22
CA GLU A 137 -12.56 6.70 -30.78
C GLU A 137 -11.90 7.89 -30.09
N GLU A 138 -11.77 7.84 -28.77
CA GLU A 138 -11.05 8.85 -27.98
C GLU A 138 -9.57 8.89 -28.35
N GLN A 139 -8.92 7.72 -28.41
CA GLN A 139 -7.53 7.60 -28.85
C GLN A 139 -7.32 8.16 -30.25
N ALA A 140 -8.24 7.90 -31.19
CA ALA A 140 -8.18 8.45 -32.54
C ALA A 140 -8.30 9.99 -32.54
N THR A 141 -9.17 10.53 -31.70
CA THR A 141 -9.37 11.97 -31.53
C THR A 141 -8.13 12.63 -30.92
N PHE A 142 -7.49 12.00 -29.94
CA PHE A 142 -6.26 12.51 -29.35
C PHE A 142 -5.08 12.47 -30.31
N ARG A 143 -4.96 11.41 -31.12
CA ARG A 143 -3.94 11.32 -32.17
C ARG A 143 -4.12 12.40 -33.24
N SER A 144 -5.36 12.76 -33.59
CA SER A 144 -5.64 13.77 -34.61
C SER A 144 -5.44 15.21 -34.12
N MET A 145 -5.59 15.46 -32.82
CA MET A 145 -5.32 16.77 -32.21
C MET A 145 -3.82 17.06 -32.03
N GLY A 146 -2.95 16.07 -32.32
CA GLY A 146 -1.50 16.12 -32.08
C GLY A 146 -1.23 16.02 -30.59
N GLU A 147 -0.68 14.87 -30.14
CA GLU A 147 -0.50 14.47 -28.72
C GLU A 147 -0.75 15.63 -27.74
N PRO A 148 -2.01 15.89 -27.34
CA PRO A 148 -2.19 16.59 -26.10
C PRO A 148 -1.47 15.71 -25.09
N ASP A 149 -0.58 16.30 -24.30
CA ASP A 149 0.03 15.61 -23.18
C ASP A 149 -1.14 15.24 -22.26
N LEU A 150 -1.76 14.08 -22.52
CA LEU A 150 -2.80 13.44 -21.71
C LEU A 150 -2.16 12.92 -20.44
N SER A 151 -1.15 13.63 -19.95
CA SER A 151 -0.48 13.34 -18.74
C SER A 151 -1.34 13.74 -17.58
N TRP A 152 -2.01 12.74 -17.02
CA TRP A 152 -2.46 12.86 -15.64
C TRP A 152 -1.26 13.29 -14.80
N PRO A 153 -1.43 14.27 -13.92
CA PRO A 153 -0.32 14.82 -13.19
C PRO A 153 0.28 13.75 -12.28
N TRP A 154 1.60 13.77 -12.17
CA TRP A 154 2.31 12.99 -11.15
C TRP A 154 1.80 13.37 -9.75
N PHE A 155 1.81 12.41 -8.84
CA PHE A 155 1.54 12.63 -7.44
C PHE A 155 2.66 12.06 -6.58
N THR A 156 2.80 12.63 -5.40
CA THR A 156 3.87 12.38 -4.44
C THR A 156 3.28 11.99 -3.10
N VAL A 157 4.14 11.67 -2.12
CA VAL A 157 3.70 11.46 -0.73
C VAL A 157 3.07 12.72 -0.12
N GLU A 158 3.47 13.91 -0.56
CA GLU A 158 2.97 15.20 -0.04
C GLU A 158 1.54 15.50 -0.49
N ASP A 159 1.13 14.96 -1.64
CA ASP A 159 -0.25 15.09 -2.14
C ASP A 159 -1.25 14.28 -1.29
N GLY A 160 -0.78 13.37 -0.45
CA GLY A 160 -1.61 12.55 0.43
C GLY A 160 -2.46 11.54 -0.36
N ALA A 161 -3.77 11.53 -0.11
CA ALA A 161 -4.71 10.68 -0.81
C ALA A 161 -5.19 11.34 -2.10
N VAL A 162 -4.86 10.73 -3.24
CA VAL A 162 -5.27 11.18 -4.57
C VAL A 162 -6.64 10.59 -4.88
N LEU A 163 -7.64 11.47 -4.99
CA LEU A 163 -9.05 11.10 -5.18
C LEU A 163 -9.38 11.08 -6.67
N PHE A 164 -9.93 9.97 -7.19
CA PHE A 164 -10.23 9.82 -8.61
C PHE A 164 -11.69 10.07 -8.97
N GLN A 165 -12.58 10.07 -7.98
CA GLN A 165 -14.03 10.23 -8.18
C GLN A 165 -14.56 11.60 -7.78
N GLU A 166 -13.75 12.44 -7.16
CA GLU A 166 -14.16 13.79 -6.81
C GLU A 166 -13.93 14.75 -7.96
N THR A 167 -14.98 15.45 -8.41
CA THR A 167 -14.91 16.41 -9.51
C THR A 167 -14.01 17.62 -9.21
N SER A 168 -13.76 17.91 -7.93
CA SER A 168 -12.81 18.91 -7.46
C SER A 168 -11.35 18.45 -7.49
N SER A 169 -11.10 17.15 -7.64
CA SER A 169 -9.75 16.60 -7.69
C SER A 169 -9.09 16.88 -9.03
N ARG A 170 -7.82 17.32 -9.01
CA ARG A 170 -7.01 17.44 -10.22
C ARG A 170 -6.72 16.11 -10.91
N TRP A 171 -7.00 14.99 -10.24
CA TRP A 171 -6.87 13.63 -10.77
C TRP A 171 -8.21 12.98 -11.12
N PHE A 172 -9.31 13.74 -11.15
CA PHE A 172 -10.63 13.22 -11.46
C PHE A 172 -10.64 12.41 -12.77
N LEU A 173 -11.09 11.15 -12.70
CA LEU A 173 -11.12 10.23 -13.84
C LEU A 173 -12.47 10.23 -14.57
N ALA A 174 -13.49 10.91 -14.05
CA ALA A 174 -14.84 10.92 -14.65
C ALA A 174 -15.40 9.49 -14.91
N GLY A 175 -15.16 8.56 -13.99
CA GLY A 175 -15.61 7.18 -14.10
C GLY A 175 -14.79 6.30 -15.06
N ARG A 176 -13.66 6.79 -15.58
CA ARG A 176 -12.76 6.01 -16.44
C ARG A 176 -12.02 4.96 -15.63
N GLU A 177 -11.84 3.80 -16.26
CA GLU A 177 -10.92 2.78 -15.77
C GLU A 177 -9.47 3.27 -15.88
N ILE A 178 -8.62 2.79 -15.00
CA ILE A 178 -7.16 2.92 -15.08
C ILE A 178 -6.64 1.76 -15.90
N GLU A 179 -5.90 2.05 -16.96
CA GLU A 179 -5.17 1.06 -17.77
C GLU A 179 -3.92 0.56 -17.03
N SER A 180 -3.20 1.46 -16.35
CA SER A 180 -1.93 1.11 -15.71
C SER A 180 -1.44 2.15 -14.70
N TYR A 181 -0.47 1.75 -13.89
CA TYR A 181 0.22 2.55 -12.89
C TYR A 181 1.72 2.61 -13.21
N GLU A 182 2.38 3.72 -12.90
CA GLU A 182 3.83 3.87 -13.01
C GLU A 182 4.35 4.69 -11.83
N CYS A 183 5.47 4.27 -11.23
CA CYS A 183 6.17 5.01 -10.19
C CYS A 183 7.66 5.15 -10.51
N ARG A 184 8.32 6.22 -10.04
CA ARG A 184 9.74 6.52 -10.33
C ARG A 184 10.51 6.92 -9.07
#